data_AF-A0A6I4YHJ8-F1
#
_entry.id   AF-A0A6I4YHJ8-F1
#
_cell.length_a   1.000
_cell.length_b   1.000
_cell.length_c   1.000
_cell.angle_alpha   90.00
_cell.angle_beta   90.00
_cell.angle_gamma   90.00
#
_symmetry.space_group_name_H-M   'P 1'
#
loop_
_entity.id
_entity.type
_entity.pdbx_description
1 polymer ?
#
loop_
_entity_poly.entity_id
_entity_poly.type
_entity_poly.pdbx_seq_one_letter_code
_entity_poly.pdbx_strand_id
1 'polypeptide(L)'
;MTRPTSCFCSALLLEGGAALACLEDWPASAGLLQEALTLTRERLPVRASNVLYWLGYGAYRTGEFAQAERAYRQSVEVLPPGTLSRGRVLSLWKVGACLRRVGQFCEAAQALREADDSARTLNAGSIRGLIVAEQAALAFDQDEREVASALAAEAQTLLTPGGEEGWDVLRPLLAALTAGPVSALG
;
A
#
# COMPACT_ATOMS: atom_id res chain seq x y z
N MET A 1 3.94 -40.87 -8.64
CA MET A 1 3.44 -39.62 -8.05
C MET A 1 4.56 -38.59 -8.11
N THR A 2 4.56 -37.72 -9.10
CA THR A 2 5.53 -36.62 -9.22
C THR A 2 5.27 -35.63 -8.09
N ARG A 3 6.28 -35.36 -7.26
CA ARG A 3 6.19 -34.28 -6.26
C ARG A 3 5.82 -32.99 -6.99
N PRO A 4 4.82 -32.22 -6.55
CA PRO A 4 4.55 -30.92 -7.14
C PRO A 4 5.85 -30.11 -7.11
N THR A 5 6.19 -29.49 -8.24
CA THR A 5 7.41 -28.69 -8.34
C THR A 5 7.33 -27.54 -7.34
N SER A 6 8.45 -27.15 -6.74
CA SER A 6 8.54 -26.05 -5.76
C SER A 6 7.83 -24.76 -6.24
N CYS A 7 7.80 -24.54 -7.56
CA CYS A 7 7.08 -23.45 -8.19
C CYS A 7 5.55 -23.56 -8.01
N PHE A 8 4.95 -24.73 -8.25
CA PHE A 8 3.51 -24.93 -8.08
C PHE A 8 3.09 -24.81 -6.61
N CYS A 9 3.86 -25.40 -5.68
CA CYS A 9 3.58 -25.28 -4.25
C CYS A 9 3.58 -23.81 -3.80
N SER A 10 4.60 -23.03 -4.18
CA SER A 10 4.69 -21.63 -3.78
C SER A 10 3.55 -20.75 -4.30
N ALA A 11 2.98 -21.08 -5.47
CA ALA A 11 1.84 -20.36 -6.01
C ALA A 11 0.57 -20.66 -5.19
N LEU A 12 0.31 -21.93 -4.89
CA LEU A 12 -0.84 -22.32 -4.05
C LEU A 12 -0.75 -21.73 -2.64
N LEU A 13 0.44 -21.71 -2.04
CA LEU A 13 0.67 -21.10 -0.73
C LEU A 13 0.41 -19.59 -0.75
N LEU A 14 0.84 -18.89 -1.80
CA LEU A 14 0.55 -17.47 -1.99
C LEU A 14 -0.97 -17.22 -2.10
N GLU A 15 -1.67 -17.93 -2.98
CA GLU A 15 -3.11 -17.75 -3.17
C GLU A 15 -3.90 -18.10 -1.90
N GLY A 16 -3.53 -19.19 -1.21
CA GLY A 16 -4.14 -19.58 0.06
C GLY A 16 -3.88 -18.54 1.16
N GLY A 17 -2.66 -18.02 1.24
CA GLY A 17 -2.31 -16.95 2.18
C GLY A 17 -3.08 -15.66 1.93
N ALA A 18 -3.23 -15.25 0.66
CA ALA A 18 -4.03 -14.09 0.27
C ALA A 18 -5.53 -14.30 0.60
N ALA A 19 -6.07 -15.49 0.34
CA ALA A 19 -7.46 -15.82 0.68
C ALA A 19 -7.71 -15.74 2.19
N LEU A 20 -6.80 -16.25 3.02
CA LEU A 20 -6.88 -16.14 4.48
C LEU A 20 -6.79 -14.68 4.97
N ALA A 21 -5.96 -13.85 4.31
CA ALA A 21 -5.91 -12.41 4.60
C ALA A 21 -7.25 -11.72 4.30
N CYS A 22 -7.93 -12.08 3.21
CA CYS A 22 -9.27 -11.58 2.92
C CYS A 22 -10.33 -12.01 3.95
N LEU A 23 -10.11 -13.15 4.61
CA LEU A 23 -10.94 -13.63 5.73
C LEU A 23 -10.47 -13.10 7.09
N GLU A 24 -9.46 -12.22 7.11
CA GLU A 24 -8.86 -11.63 8.30
C GLU A 24 -8.25 -12.65 9.27
N ASP A 25 -7.93 -13.86 8.80
CA ASP A 25 -7.13 -14.84 9.54
C ASP A 25 -5.64 -14.53 9.34
N TRP A 26 -5.19 -13.47 10.01
CA TRP A 26 -3.82 -12.95 9.89
C TRP A 26 -2.74 -13.98 10.28
N PRO A 27 -2.88 -14.76 11.38
CA PRO A 27 -1.88 -15.75 11.74
C PRO A 27 -1.76 -16.88 10.71
N ALA A 28 -2.87 -17.44 10.23
CA ALA A 28 -2.83 -18.51 9.24
C ALA A 28 -2.32 -18.00 7.88
N SER A 29 -2.75 -16.79 7.49
CA SER A 29 -2.24 -16.10 6.30
C SER A 29 -0.71 -15.93 6.35
N ALA A 30 -0.19 -15.38 7.46
CA ALA A 30 1.23 -15.16 7.64
C ALA A 30 2.03 -16.48 7.58
N GLY A 31 1.50 -17.56 8.14
CA GLY A 31 2.09 -18.90 8.06
C GLY A 31 2.30 -19.37 6.62
N LEU A 32 1.24 -19.35 5.80
CA LEU A 32 1.32 -19.78 4.40
C LEU A 32 2.22 -18.87 3.56
N LEU A 33 2.14 -17.56 3.78
CA LEU A 33 2.94 -16.58 3.05
C LEU A 33 4.43 -16.69 3.41
N GLN A 34 4.77 -16.99 4.67
CA GLN A 34 6.17 -17.19 5.08
C GLN A 34 6.79 -18.45 4.44
N GLU A 35 5.99 -19.52 4.30
CA GLU A 35 6.39 -20.71 3.56
C GLU A 35 6.55 -20.40 2.06
N ALA A 36 5.60 -19.69 1.45
CA ALA A 36 5.68 -19.24 0.07
C ALA A 36 6.92 -18.37 -0.20
N LEU A 37 7.28 -17.48 0.73
CA LEU A 37 8.45 -16.61 0.61
C LEU A 37 9.73 -17.42 0.54
N THR A 38 9.85 -18.44 1.39
CA THR A 38 11.02 -19.33 1.44
C THR A 38 11.24 -20.05 0.10
N LEU A 39 10.16 -20.40 -0.60
CA LEU A 39 10.23 -21.08 -1.90
C LEU A 39 10.45 -20.14 -3.09
N THR A 40 10.29 -18.82 -2.91
CA THR A 40 10.28 -17.84 -4.02
C THR A 40 11.45 -16.88 -4.01
N ARG A 41 12.00 -16.54 -2.84
CA ARG A 41 12.90 -15.40 -2.62
C ARG A 41 14.09 -15.33 -3.58
N GLU A 42 14.69 -16.48 -3.90
CA GLU A 42 15.93 -16.53 -4.70
C GLU A 42 15.70 -16.68 -6.22
N ARG A 43 14.49 -17.11 -6.62
CA ARG A 43 14.26 -17.63 -7.99
C ARG A 43 13.10 -16.97 -8.71
N LEU A 44 12.18 -16.36 -7.98
CA LEU A 44 10.90 -15.90 -8.49
C LEU A 44 10.61 -14.50 -7.95
N PRO A 45 11.37 -13.46 -8.37
CA PRO A 45 11.31 -12.13 -7.77
C PRO A 45 9.92 -11.50 -7.80
N VAL A 46 9.18 -11.69 -8.90
CA VAL A 46 7.79 -11.20 -9.01
C VAL A 46 6.86 -11.90 -8.01
N ARG A 47 7.02 -13.21 -7.79
CA ARG A 47 6.20 -13.94 -6.81
C ARG A 47 6.60 -13.60 -5.39
N ALA A 48 7.90 -13.48 -5.12
CA ALA A 48 8.41 -13.03 -3.83
C ALA A 48 7.89 -11.64 -3.48
N SER A 49 7.85 -10.72 -4.45
CA SER A 49 7.25 -9.39 -4.30
C SER A 49 5.77 -9.49 -3.91
N ASN A 50 4.96 -10.29 -4.61
CA ASN A 50 3.55 -10.49 -4.25
C ASN A 50 3.38 -11.07 -2.84
N VAL A 51 4.20 -12.05 -2.46
CA VAL A 51 4.17 -12.63 -1.10
C VAL A 51 4.49 -11.58 -0.04
N LEU A 52 5.55 -10.80 -0.26
CA LEU A 52 5.97 -9.72 0.64
C LEU A 52 4.91 -8.62 0.75
N TYR A 53 4.23 -8.29 -0.35
CA TYR A 53 3.10 -7.37 -0.32
C TYR A 53 1.98 -7.88 0.60
N TRP A 54 1.60 -9.15 0.52
CA TRP A 54 0.54 -9.70 1.37
C TRP A 54 0.95 -9.83 2.84
N LEU A 55 2.21 -10.14 3.12
CA LEU A 55 2.75 -10.07 4.49
C LEU A 55 2.67 -8.64 5.05
N GLY A 56 3.06 -7.66 4.23
CA GLY A 56 2.92 -6.24 4.58
C GLY A 56 1.47 -5.83 4.81
N TYR A 57 0.54 -6.36 4.00
CA TYR A 57 -0.89 -6.12 4.15
C TYR A 57 -1.43 -6.64 5.47
N GLY A 58 -1.11 -7.87 5.87
CA GLY A 58 -1.50 -8.40 7.17
C GLY A 58 -0.96 -7.57 8.34
N ALA A 59 0.32 -7.20 8.29
CA ALA A 59 0.95 -6.33 9.29
C ALA A 59 0.28 -4.94 9.36
N TYR A 60 -0.07 -4.35 8.21
CA TYR A 60 -0.75 -3.06 8.16
C TYR A 60 -2.15 -3.14 8.79
N ARG A 61 -2.91 -4.20 8.48
CA ARG A 61 -4.27 -4.42 8.99
C ARG A 61 -4.31 -4.69 10.49
N THR A 62 -3.22 -5.21 11.05
CA THR A 62 -3.05 -5.46 12.50
C THR A 62 -2.40 -4.29 13.25
N GLY A 63 -2.07 -3.19 12.55
CA GLY A 63 -1.50 -1.98 13.15
C GLY A 63 0.02 -2.02 13.35
N GLU A 64 0.70 -3.06 12.86
CA GLU A 64 2.15 -3.22 12.91
C GLU A 64 2.85 -2.43 11.79
N PHE A 65 2.64 -1.11 11.74
CA PHE A 65 3.05 -0.26 10.61
C PHE A 65 4.54 -0.33 10.28
N ALA A 66 5.42 -0.45 11.28
CA ALA A 66 6.86 -0.59 11.04
C ALA A 66 7.23 -1.94 10.42
N GLN A 67 6.51 -3.02 10.74
CA GLN A 67 6.71 -4.31 10.11
C GLN A 67 6.15 -4.31 8.69
N ALA A 68 4.96 -3.72 8.51
CA ALA A 68 4.32 -3.55 7.20
C ALA A 68 5.21 -2.78 6.23
N GLU A 69 5.75 -1.65 6.66
CA GLU A 69 6.69 -0.81 5.92
C GLU A 69 7.86 -1.64 5.39
N ARG A 70 8.55 -2.38 6.26
CA ARG A 70 9.68 -3.24 5.88
C ARG A 70 9.29 -4.29 4.85
N ALA A 71 8.14 -4.94 5.01
CA ALA A 71 7.67 -5.96 4.07
C ALA A 71 7.35 -5.35 2.70
N TYR A 72 6.68 -4.20 2.66
CA TYR A 72 6.41 -3.49 1.40
C TYR A 72 7.68 -2.96 0.74
N ARG A 73 8.66 -2.46 1.51
CA ARG A 73 9.96 -2.04 0.97
C ARG A 73 10.70 -3.23 0.36
N GLN A 74 10.74 -4.38 1.06
CA GLN A 74 11.31 -5.62 0.53
C GLN A 74 10.59 -6.11 -0.73
N SER A 75 9.26 -5.92 -0.83
CA SER A 75 8.50 -6.23 -2.04
C SER A 75 8.97 -5.41 -3.24
N VAL A 76 9.36 -4.15 -3.03
CA VAL A 76 9.93 -3.30 -4.09
C VAL A 76 11.37 -3.72 -4.42
N GLU A 77 12.20 -3.99 -3.41
CA GLU A 77 13.62 -4.31 -3.56
C GLU A 77 13.89 -5.67 -4.22
N VAL A 78 13.00 -6.65 -4.03
CA VAL A 78 13.17 -7.98 -4.62
C VAL A 78 12.93 -8.00 -6.13
N LEU A 79 12.23 -6.99 -6.66
CA LEU A 79 12.01 -6.84 -8.09
C LEU A 79 13.29 -6.39 -8.80
N PRO A 80 13.52 -6.79 -10.06
CA PRO A 80 14.63 -6.27 -10.85
C PRO A 80 14.62 -4.72 -10.89
N PRO A 81 15.80 -4.07 -10.86
CA PRO A 81 15.89 -2.62 -10.97
C PRO A 81 15.14 -2.08 -12.20
N GLY A 82 14.40 -0.98 -12.02
CA GLY A 82 13.61 -0.38 -13.10
C GLY A 82 12.31 -1.12 -13.45
N THR A 83 11.93 -2.16 -12.71
CA THR A 83 10.64 -2.83 -12.91
C THR A 83 9.50 -1.83 -12.75
N LEU A 84 8.75 -1.60 -13.82
CA LEU A 84 7.55 -0.77 -13.80
C LEU A 84 6.31 -1.67 -13.82
N SER A 85 5.68 -1.88 -12.66
CA SER A 85 4.52 -2.76 -12.52
C SER A 85 3.51 -2.21 -11.52
N ARG A 86 2.23 -2.58 -11.67
CA ARG A 86 1.17 -2.18 -10.73
C ARG A 86 1.45 -2.66 -9.30
N GLY A 87 1.99 -3.87 -9.12
CA GLY A 87 2.34 -4.41 -7.80
C GLY A 87 3.45 -3.62 -7.10
N ARG A 88 4.45 -3.15 -7.85
CA ARG A 88 5.49 -2.26 -7.32
C ARG A 88 4.91 -0.92 -6.88
N VAL A 89 4.04 -0.32 -7.69
CA VAL A 89 3.37 0.94 -7.37
C VAL A 89 2.52 0.82 -6.09
N LEU A 90 1.73 -0.26 -5.98
CA LEU A 90 0.93 -0.53 -4.77
C LEU A 90 1.82 -0.71 -3.53
N SER A 91 2.97 -1.39 -3.67
CA SER A 91 3.92 -1.55 -2.57
C SER A 91 4.52 -0.20 -2.14
N LEU A 92 4.94 0.66 -3.07
CA LEU A 92 5.45 2.00 -2.75
C LEU A 92 4.39 2.90 -2.10
N TRP A 93 3.16 2.85 -2.60
CA TRP A 93 2.03 3.55 -2.00
C TRP A 93 1.86 3.15 -0.53
N LYS A 94 1.86 1.83 -0.25
CA LYS A 94 1.73 1.32 1.12
C LYS A 94 2.95 1.64 1.99
N VAL A 95 4.17 1.69 1.45
CA VAL A 95 5.35 2.23 2.17
C VAL A 95 5.06 3.65 2.63
N GLY A 96 4.61 4.53 1.73
CA GLY A 96 4.24 5.91 2.06
C GLY A 96 3.16 6.01 3.14
N ALA A 97 2.10 5.20 3.02
CA ALA A 97 1.03 5.14 4.02
C ALA A 97 1.55 4.71 5.40
N CYS A 98 2.41 3.69 5.48
CA CYS A 98 3.01 3.24 6.73
C CYS A 98 3.88 4.34 7.36
N LEU A 99 4.73 4.98 6.55
CA LEU A 99 5.64 6.05 6.99
C LEU A 99 4.86 7.25 7.55
N ARG A 100 3.76 7.63 6.90
CA ARG A 100 2.84 8.67 7.40
C ARG A 100 2.26 8.30 8.77
N ARG A 101 1.80 7.06 8.93
CA ARG A 101 1.23 6.56 10.21
C ARG A 101 2.23 6.58 11.37
N VAL A 102 3.53 6.48 11.10
CA VAL A 102 4.59 6.56 12.11
C VAL A 102 5.25 7.94 12.19
N GLY A 103 4.72 8.95 11.49
CA GLY A 103 5.21 10.34 11.53
C GLY A 103 6.49 10.61 10.72
N GLN A 104 6.92 9.70 9.87
CA GLN A 104 8.08 9.86 8.99
C GLN A 104 7.68 10.54 7.67
N PHE A 105 7.31 11.82 7.76
CA PHE A 105 6.66 12.54 6.67
C PHE A 105 7.55 12.79 5.45
N CYS A 106 8.85 13.03 5.64
CA CYS A 106 9.77 13.26 4.53
C CYS A 106 9.92 12.00 3.64
N GLU A 107 10.13 10.85 4.29
CA GLU A 107 10.24 9.55 3.64
C GLU A 107 8.90 9.12 3.03
N ALA A 108 7.78 9.39 3.72
CA ALA A 108 6.44 9.17 3.18
C ALA A 108 6.23 9.93 1.87
N ALA A 109 6.58 11.23 1.86
CA ALA A 109 6.47 12.06 0.67
C ALA A 109 7.32 11.53 -0.48
N GLN A 110 8.54 11.04 -0.19
CA GLN A 110 9.40 10.45 -1.21
C GLN A 110 8.79 9.19 -1.83
N ALA A 111 8.32 8.24 -1.00
CA ALA A 111 7.70 7.00 -1.47
C ALA A 111 6.43 7.27 -2.29
N LEU A 112 5.58 8.21 -1.85
CA LEU A 112 4.36 8.57 -2.55
C LEU A 112 4.64 9.28 -3.89
N ARG A 113 5.65 10.16 -3.97
CA ARG A 113 6.07 10.77 -5.25
C ARG A 113 6.54 9.72 -6.25
N GLU A 114 7.39 8.79 -5.82
CA GLU A 114 7.87 7.72 -6.69
C GLU A 114 6.73 6.81 -7.19
N ALA A 115 5.77 6.49 -6.31
CA ALA A 115 4.57 5.74 -6.66
C ALA A 115 3.72 6.49 -7.70
N ASP A 116 3.50 7.79 -7.49
CA ASP A 116 2.68 8.63 -8.36
C ASP A 116 3.30 8.79 -9.76
N ASP A 117 4.62 9.02 -9.83
CA ASP A 117 5.36 9.07 -11.10
C ASP A 117 5.24 7.75 -11.87
N SER A 118 5.43 6.63 -11.18
CA SER A 118 5.29 5.29 -11.76
C SER A 118 3.85 5.02 -12.23
N ALA A 119 2.84 5.46 -11.45
CA ALA A 119 1.43 5.32 -11.79
C ALA A 119 1.05 6.14 -13.03
N ARG A 120 1.60 7.36 -13.16
CA ARG A 120 1.47 8.19 -14.38
C ARG A 120 2.07 7.47 -15.58
N THR A 121 3.30 6.96 -15.50
CA THR A 121 3.93 6.23 -16.60
C THR A 121 3.13 4.99 -17.02
N LEU A 122 2.49 4.31 -16.06
CA LEU A 122 1.65 3.14 -16.33
C LEU A 122 0.22 3.47 -16.80
N ASN A 123 -0.17 4.74 -16.85
CA ASN A 123 -1.56 5.18 -17.04
C ASN A 123 -2.54 4.47 -16.06
N ALA A 124 -2.10 4.27 -14.82
CA ALA A 124 -2.84 3.55 -13.79
C ALA A 124 -3.70 4.51 -12.94
N GLY A 125 -4.71 5.12 -13.56
CA GLY A 125 -5.53 6.19 -12.94
C GLY A 125 -6.17 5.80 -11.59
N SER A 126 -6.72 4.59 -11.47
CA SER A 126 -7.32 4.12 -10.22
C SER A 126 -6.31 3.98 -9.08
N ILE A 127 -5.13 3.39 -9.35
CA ILE A 127 -4.03 3.27 -8.37
C ILE A 127 -3.49 4.65 -8.02
N ARG A 128 -3.39 5.55 -9.00
CA ARG A 128 -3.00 6.94 -8.79
C ARG A 128 -3.96 7.65 -7.83
N GLY A 129 -5.26 7.41 -7.93
CA GLY A 129 -6.24 7.95 -6.98
C GLY A 129 -5.95 7.57 -5.52
N LEU A 130 -5.51 6.33 -5.27
CA LEU A 130 -5.11 5.86 -3.93
C LEU A 130 -3.90 6.64 -3.40
N ILE A 131 -2.91 6.85 -4.28
CA ILE A 131 -1.67 7.56 -3.95
C ILE A 131 -1.95 9.03 -3.65
N VAL A 132 -2.75 9.69 -4.49
CA VAL A 132 -3.11 11.10 -4.33
C VAL A 132 -3.96 11.31 -3.07
N ALA A 133 -4.83 10.37 -2.70
CA ALA A 133 -5.55 10.42 -1.43
C ALA A 133 -4.60 10.37 -0.22
N GLU A 134 -3.55 9.54 -0.25
CA GLU A 134 -2.53 9.52 0.81
C GLU A 134 -1.64 10.77 0.80
N GLN A 135 -1.33 11.33 -0.36
CA GLN A 135 -0.61 12.62 -0.46
C GLN A 135 -1.45 13.76 0.14
N ALA A 136 -2.77 13.75 -0.09
CA ALA A 136 -3.68 14.72 0.51
C ALA A 136 -3.71 14.60 2.05
N ALA A 137 -3.76 13.37 2.57
CA ALA A 137 -3.68 13.12 4.00
C ALA A 137 -2.33 13.55 4.60
N LEU A 138 -1.23 13.29 3.89
CA LEU A 138 0.10 13.74 4.31
C LEU A 138 0.21 15.26 4.39
N ALA A 139 -0.28 15.97 3.36
CA ALA A 139 -0.32 17.44 3.36
C ALA A 139 -1.17 17.98 4.52
N PHE A 140 -2.28 17.31 4.82
CA PHE A 140 -3.12 17.67 5.97
C PHE A 140 -2.41 17.46 7.31
N ASP A 141 -1.68 16.34 7.47
CA ASP A 141 -0.87 16.06 8.66
C ASP A 141 0.26 17.10 8.86
N GLN A 142 0.64 17.81 7.79
CA GLN A 142 1.64 18.88 7.76
C GLN A 142 1.03 20.30 7.86
N ASP A 143 -0.29 20.41 8.10
CA ASP A 143 -1.07 21.65 8.12
C ASP A 143 -1.09 22.44 6.79
N GLU A 144 -0.75 21.78 5.68
CA GLU A 144 -0.81 22.34 4.33
C GLU A 144 -2.23 22.19 3.75
N ARG A 145 -3.22 22.83 4.38
CA ARG A 145 -4.66 22.63 4.10
C ARG A 145 -5.07 22.91 2.65
N GLU A 146 -4.50 23.94 2.03
CA GLU A 146 -4.81 24.27 0.62
C GLU A 146 -4.33 23.15 -0.31
N VAL A 147 -3.11 22.66 -0.10
CA VAL A 147 -2.52 21.55 -0.85
C VAL A 147 -3.32 20.27 -0.62
N ALA A 148 -3.66 19.98 0.64
CA ALA A 148 -4.50 18.83 1.00
C ALA A 148 -5.87 18.89 0.30
N SER A 149 -6.51 20.06 0.25
CA SER A 149 -7.80 20.24 -0.43
C SER A 149 -7.69 20.03 -1.95
N ALA A 150 -6.63 20.55 -2.58
CA ALA A 150 -6.42 20.37 -4.01
C ALA A 150 -6.18 18.90 -4.37
N LEU A 151 -5.32 18.21 -3.63
CA LEU A 151 -5.04 16.79 -3.81
C LEU A 151 -6.28 15.94 -3.50
N ALA A 152 -7.06 16.28 -2.47
CA ALA A 152 -8.31 15.58 -2.16
C ALA A 152 -9.34 15.71 -3.29
N ALA A 153 -9.43 16.87 -3.94
CA ALA A 153 -10.28 17.05 -5.12
C ALA A 153 -9.79 16.21 -6.30
N GLU A 154 -8.47 16.18 -6.55
CA GLU A 154 -7.90 15.34 -7.60
C GLU A 154 -8.15 13.84 -7.33
N ALA A 155 -7.94 13.37 -6.10
CA ALA A 155 -8.18 11.99 -5.71
C ALA A 155 -9.64 11.56 -5.99
N GLN A 156 -10.62 12.42 -5.71
CA GLN A 156 -12.04 12.15 -6.00
C GLN A 156 -12.30 11.91 -7.49
N THR A 157 -11.57 12.59 -8.38
CA THR A 157 -11.73 12.41 -9.84
C THR A 157 -11.12 11.11 -10.36
N LEU A 158 -10.10 10.59 -9.67
CA LEU A 158 -9.36 9.39 -10.05
C LEU A 158 -9.97 8.11 -9.45
N LEU A 159 -10.57 8.21 -8.27
CA LEU A 159 -11.18 7.09 -7.56
C LEU A 159 -12.56 6.75 -8.14
N THR A 160 -12.87 5.46 -8.15
CA THR A 160 -14.22 4.99 -8.49
C THR A 160 -15.21 5.46 -7.42
N PRO A 161 -16.31 6.17 -7.78
CA PRO A 161 -17.33 6.58 -6.82
C PRO A 161 -17.90 5.37 -6.06
N GLY A 162 -17.99 5.48 -4.74
CA GLY A 162 -18.55 4.42 -3.89
C GLY A 162 -17.61 3.26 -3.58
N GLY A 163 -16.34 3.29 -4.03
CA GLY A 163 -15.33 2.32 -3.61
C GLY A 163 -14.96 2.42 -2.12
N GLU A 164 -14.30 1.38 -1.59
CA GLU A 164 -13.76 1.39 -0.22
C GLU A 164 -12.32 1.90 -0.18
N GLU A 165 -11.45 1.33 -1.03
CA GLU A 165 -10.02 1.64 -1.01
C GLU A 165 -9.75 3.06 -1.52
N GLY A 166 -8.95 3.84 -0.76
CA GLY A 166 -8.69 5.25 -1.00
C GLY A 166 -9.75 6.16 -0.40
N TRP A 167 -11.02 5.74 -0.40
CA TRP A 167 -12.10 6.47 0.26
C TRP A 167 -12.06 6.36 1.78
N ASP A 168 -11.47 5.29 2.32
CA ASP A 168 -11.16 5.12 3.74
C ASP A 168 -10.24 6.22 4.29
N VAL A 169 -9.33 6.71 3.45
CA VAL A 169 -8.45 7.86 3.76
C VAL A 169 -9.16 9.19 3.45
N LEU A 170 -9.83 9.25 2.30
CA LEU A 170 -10.34 10.51 1.75
C LEU A 170 -11.59 11.03 2.47
N ARG A 171 -12.51 10.16 2.90
CA ARG A 171 -13.74 10.58 3.61
C ARG A 171 -13.46 11.32 4.92
N PRO A 172 -12.67 10.79 5.86
CA PRO A 172 -12.37 11.52 7.10
C PRO A 172 -11.58 12.81 6.82
N LEU A 173 -10.69 12.81 5.83
CA LEU A 173 -9.96 14.00 5.41
C LEU A 173 -10.89 15.11 4.92
N LEU A 174 -11.83 14.79 4.02
CA LEU A 174 -12.81 15.75 3.51
C LEU A 174 -13.68 16.33 4.63
N ALA A 175 -14.10 15.50 5.58
CA ALA A 175 -14.85 15.96 6.75
C ALA A 175 -14.01 16.91 7.65
N ALA A 176 -12.72 16.63 7.82
CA ALA A 176 -11.83 17.48 8.61
C ALA A 176 -11.51 18.82 7.91
N LEU A 177 -11.43 18.82 6.58
CA LEU A 177 -11.22 20.04 5.79
C LEU A 177 -12.44 20.97 5.82
N THR A 178 -13.66 20.42 5.85
CA THR A 178 -14.90 21.23 5.89
C THR A 178 -15.22 21.76 7.28
N ALA A 179 -14.77 21.10 8.35
CA ALA A 179 -15.03 21.52 9.73
C ALA A 179 -14.36 22.86 10.12
N GLY A 180 -13.43 23.39 9.32
CA GLY A 180 -12.66 24.61 9.62
C GLY A 180 -11.73 24.44 10.85
N PRO A 181 -10.87 25.43 11.16
CA PRO A 181 -10.21 25.44 12.46
C PRO A 181 -11.30 25.62 13.52
N VAL A 182 -11.34 24.74 14.53
CA VAL A 182 -12.11 25.00 15.75
C VAL A 182 -11.52 26.29 16.31
N SER A 183 -12.21 27.41 16.09
CA SER A 183 -11.90 28.65 16.78
C SER A 183 -12.02 28.34 18.26
N ALA A 184 -10.88 28.30 18.96
CA ALA A 184 -10.86 28.28 20.40
C ALA A 184 -11.44 29.62 20.87
N LEU A 185 -12.77 29.69 20.94
CA LEU A 185 -13.51 30.70 21.65
C LEU A 185 -13.74 30.16 23.05
N GLY A 186 -12.95 30.66 24.00
CA GLY A 186 -13.02 30.36 25.43
C GLY A 186 -11.76 30.78 26.15
#